data_AF-A0A0A2M2V9-F1
#
_entry.id   AF-A0A0A2M2V9-F1
#
_cell.length_a   1.000
_cell.length_b   1.000
_cell.length_c   1.000
_cell.angle_alpha   90.00
_cell.angle_beta   90.00
_cell.angle_gamma   90.00
#
_symmetry.space_group_name_H-M   'P 1'
#
loop_
_entity.id
_entity.type
_entity.pdbx_description
1 polymer ?
#
loop_
_entity_poly.entity_id
_entity_poly.type
_entity_poly.pdbx_seq_one_letter_code
_entity_poly.pdbx_strand_id
1 'polypeptide(L)'
;TTATLSWTPGLTETTWEVIIQAPGAGAPTAGSTGLSAASNPYVATTNSALVPLTPATTYEYWVRAVCSASDNSIWIGPKTFTTLCSVINVPFQEGFNSTSPTQQCWTVVNANGDTDMWNMDYATNPFEGNQAAMLLTDFNAGANDDWLISPTLNLSATPGPKRLKFHYRVQS
;
A
#
# COMPACT_ATOMS: atom_id res chain seq x y z
N THR A 1 -3.57 -8.84 6.78
CA THR A 1 -3.78 -7.98 5.61
C THR A 1 -4.32 -8.82 4.48
N THR A 2 -5.25 -8.29 3.70
CA THR A 2 -5.84 -9.01 2.55
C THR A 2 -5.89 -8.10 1.33
N ALA A 3 -5.99 -8.71 0.14
CA ALA A 3 -6.28 -8.02 -1.11
C ALA A 3 -7.36 -8.77 -1.88
N THR A 4 -8.35 -8.05 -2.41
CA THR A 4 -9.38 -8.63 -3.29
C THR A 4 -8.93 -8.44 -4.73
N LEU A 5 -8.59 -9.55 -5.38
CA LEU A 5 -8.12 -9.58 -6.76
C LEU A 5 -9.26 -10.00 -7.68
N SER A 6 -9.45 -9.29 -8.78
CA SER A 6 -10.46 -9.63 -9.77
C SER A 6 -9.88 -9.61 -11.18
N TRP A 7 -10.44 -10.43 -12.06
CA TRP A 7 -10.09 -10.49 -13.47
C TRP A 7 -11.33 -10.78 -14.31
N THR A 8 -11.22 -10.64 -15.63
CA THR A 8 -12.28 -11.05 -16.55
C THR A 8 -12.02 -12.50 -16.95
N PRO A 9 -12.96 -13.44 -16.74
CA PRO A 9 -12.86 -14.78 -17.29
C PRO A 9 -12.74 -14.73 -18.82
N GLY A 10 -11.91 -15.61 -19.39
CA GLY A 10 -11.71 -15.72 -20.83
C GLY A 10 -12.80 -16.51 -21.53
N LEU A 11 -13.31 -17.58 -20.88
CA LEU A 11 -14.35 -18.48 -21.39
C LEU A 11 -15.28 -18.91 -20.24
N THR A 12 -15.52 -20.22 -20.07
CA THR A 12 -16.41 -20.83 -19.08
C THR A 12 -15.66 -21.42 -17.89
N GLU A 13 -14.39 -21.07 -17.70
CA GLU A 13 -13.60 -21.56 -16.59
C GLU A 13 -14.17 -21.10 -15.24
N THR A 14 -14.03 -21.95 -14.23
CA THR A 14 -14.54 -21.70 -12.87
C THR A 14 -13.45 -21.79 -11.81
N THR A 15 -12.24 -22.16 -12.22
CA THR A 15 -11.08 -22.30 -11.35
C THR A 15 -9.86 -21.68 -12.01
N TRP A 16 -9.04 -21.02 -11.20
CA TRP A 16 -7.82 -20.34 -11.63
C TRP A 16 -6.67 -20.69 -10.69
N GLU A 17 -5.47 -20.40 -11.14
CA GLU A 17 -4.32 -20.24 -10.28
C GLU A 17 -3.87 -18.79 -10.27
N VAL A 18 -3.42 -18.33 -9.11
CA VAL A 18 -2.90 -16.98 -8.91
C VAL A 18 -1.48 -17.05 -8.39
N ILE A 19 -0.56 -16.35 -9.04
CA ILE A 19 0.78 -16.09 -8.49
C ILE A 19 0.81 -14.67 -7.94
N ILE A 20 1.26 -14.49 -6.71
CA ILE A 20 1.43 -13.20 -6.04
C ILE A 20 2.87 -13.10 -5.57
N GLN A 21 3.58 -12.08 -6.04
CA GLN A 21 5.02 -11.92 -5.83
C GLN A 21 5.42 -10.44 -5.73
N ALA A 22 6.68 -10.18 -5.41
CA ALA A 22 7.22 -8.82 -5.43
C ALA A 22 7.24 -8.27 -6.86
N PRO A 23 7.05 -6.95 -7.04
CA PRO A 23 7.12 -6.33 -8.36
C PRO A 23 8.44 -6.62 -9.07
N GLY A 24 8.38 -7.01 -10.35
CA GLY A 24 9.57 -7.28 -11.15
C GLY A 24 10.26 -8.62 -10.85
N ALA A 25 9.61 -9.54 -10.12
CA ALA A 25 10.13 -10.88 -9.87
C ALA A 25 10.19 -11.77 -11.15
N GLY A 26 9.59 -11.31 -12.25
CA GLY A 26 9.61 -11.98 -13.56
C GLY A 26 8.33 -12.77 -13.84
N ALA A 27 8.06 -13.01 -15.13
CA ALA A 27 6.87 -13.73 -15.55
C ALA A 27 6.94 -15.21 -15.11
N PRO A 28 5.84 -15.79 -14.59
CA PRO A 28 5.77 -17.22 -14.32
C PRO A 28 5.94 -18.06 -15.59
N THR A 29 6.50 -19.25 -15.42
CA THR A 29 6.64 -20.23 -16.51
C THR A 29 5.42 -21.15 -16.57
N ALA A 30 5.27 -21.94 -17.64
CA ALA A 30 4.20 -22.93 -17.74
C ALA A 30 4.21 -23.94 -16.57
N GLY A 31 5.40 -24.30 -16.06
CA GLY A 31 5.59 -25.20 -14.92
C GLY A 31 5.46 -24.55 -13.55
N SER A 32 5.29 -23.23 -13.47
CA SER A 32 5.04 -22.55 -12.20
C SER A 32 3.71 -23.01 -11.60
N THR A 33 3.68 -23.18 -10.27
CA THR A 33 2.47 -23.55 -9.51
C THR A 33 1.97 -22.32 -8.77
N GLY A 34 0.71 -21.94 -8.99
CA GLY A 34 0.07 -20.84 -8.27
C GLY A 34 -0.78 -21.30 -7.08
N LEU A 35 -1.30 -20.32 -6.35
CA LEU A 35 -2.35 -20.53 -5.35
C LEU A 35 -3.66 -20.86 -6.05
N SER A 36 -4.37 -21.89 -5.61
CA SER A 36 -5.67 -22.23 -6.17
C SER A 36 -6.72 -21.17 -5.81
N ALA A 37 -7.41 -20.65 -6.83
CA ALA A 37 -8.52 -19.72 -6.70
C ALA A 37 -9.80 -20.37 -7.26
N ALA A 38 -10.72 -20.74 -6.37
CA ALA A 38 -12.01 -21.34 -6.73
C ALA A 38 -13.13 -20.30 -6.92
N SER A 39 -12.79 -19.01 -6.92
CA SER A 39 -13.73 -17.92 -7.10
C SER A 39 -13.02 -16.70 -7.69
N ASN A 40 -13.80 -15.85 -8.34
CA ASN A 40 -13.40 -14.55 -8.85
C ASN A 40 -14.53 -13.57 -8.50
N PRO A 41 -14.31 -12.59 -7.60
CA PRO A 41 -13.01 -12.17 -7.06
C PRO A 41 -12.37 -13.16 -6.08
N TYR A 42 -11.03 -13.21 -6.06
CA TYR A 42 -10.21 -13.99 -5.14
C TYR A 42 -9.70 -13.12 -4.00
N VAL A 43 -9.85 -13.59 -2.76
CA VAL A 43 -9.33 -12.89 -1.58
C VAL A 43 -7.97 -13.48 -1.19
N ALA A 44 -6.91 -12.74 -1.50
CA ALA A 44 -5.55 -13.10 -1.15
C ALA A 44 -5.22 -12.72 0.30
N THR A 45 -4.70 -13.67 1.05
CA THR A 45 -4.16 -13.48 2.42
C THR A 45 -2.65 -13.65 2.49
N THR A 46 -2.07 -14.37 1.52
CA THR A 46 -0.64 -14.68 1.42
C THR A 46 -0.11 -14.39 0.03
N ASN A 47 1.21 -14.29 -0.10
CA ASN A 47 1.89 -14.39 -1.40
C ASN A 47 2.01 -15.86 -1.85
N SER A 48 2.58 -16.11 -3.03
CA SER A 48 2.79 -17.46 -3.57
C SER A 48 3.79 -18.32 -2.80
N ALA A 49 4.59 -17.73 -1.91
CA ALA A 49 5.45 -18.45 -0.98
C ALA A 49 4.73 -18.80 0.34
N LEU A 50 3.40 -18.64 0.40
CA LEU A 50 2.55 -18.86 1.58
C LEU A 50 2.91 -17.96 2.77
N VAL A 51 3.57 -16.83 2.51
CA VAL A 51 3.87 -15.81 3.53
C VAL A 51 2.71 -14.82 3.58
N PRO A 52 2.19 -14.46 4.76
CA PRO A 52 1.14 -13.44 4.89
C PRO A 52 1.51 -12.14 4.16
N LEU A 53 0.52 -11.53 3.49
CA LEU A 53 0.73 -10.23 2.88
C LEU A 53 1.06 -9.19 3.95
N THR A 54 2.06 -8.37 3.70
CA THR A 54 2.41 -7.26 4.57
C THR A 54 1.52 -6.06 4.26
N PRO A 55 1.09 -5.27 5.27
CA PRO A 55 0.39 -4.01 5.04
C PRO A 55 1.25 -3.04 4.23
N ALA A 56 0.62 -2.11 3.52
CA ALA A 56 1.32 -1.02 2.84
C ALA A 56 2.45 -1.55 1.94
N THR A 57 2.20 -2.62 1.20
CA THR A 57 3.23 -3.29 0.40
C THR A 57 2.69 -3.52 -1.00
N THR A 58 3.48 -3.11 -1.99
CA THR A 58 3.18 -3.35 -3.39
C THR A 58 3.58 -4.76 -3.78
N TYR A 59 2.66 -5.46 -4.41
CA TYR A 59 2.85 -6.76 -5.01
C TYR A 59 2.41 -6.71 -6.48
N GLU A 60 2.81 -7.72 -7.24
CA GLU A 60 2.19 -8.04 -8.52
C GLU A 60 1.50 -9.39 -8.45
N TYR A 61 0.46 -9.56 -9.25
CA TYR A 61 -0.14 -10.86 -9.46
C TYR A 61 -0.26 -11.23 -10.93
N TRP A 62 -0.22 -12.54 -11.14
CA TRP A 62 -0.48 -13.21 -12.41
C TRP A 62 -1.62 -14.20 -12.20
N VAL A 63 -2.46 -14.38 -13.20
CA VAL A 63 -3.57 -15.33 -13.15
C VAL A 63 -3.61 -16.19 -14.40
N ARG A 64 -3.94 -17.47 -14.24
CA ARG A 64 -4.26 -18.37 -15.36
C ARG A 64 -5.51 -19.17 -15.05
N ALA A 65 -6.26 -19.52 -16.10
CA ALA A 65 -7.36 -20.47 -16.00
C ALA A 65 -6.82 -21.90 -15.84
N VAL A 66 -7.50 -22.69 -15.01
CA VAL A 66 -7.30 -24.13 -14.90
C VAL A 66 -8.46 -24.81 -15.61
N CYS A 67 -8.22 -25.32 -16.82
CA CYS A 67 -9.25 -25.93 -17.67
C CYS A 67 -9.46 -27.41 -17.32
N SER A 68 -8.39 -28.11 -16.94
CA SER A 68 -8.41 -29.49 -16.44
C SER A 68 -7.16 -29.77 -15.60
N ALA A 69 -7.00 -30.99 -15.08
CA ALA A 69 -5.82 -31.37 -14.32
C ALA A 69 -4.50 -31.29 -15.12
N SER A 70 -4.57 -31.32 -16.46
CA SER A 70 -3.39 -31.29 -17.34
C SER A 70 -3.42 -30.15 -18.36
N ASP A 71 -4.42 -29.26 -18.29
CA ASP A 71 -4.59 -28.17 -19.26
C ASP A 71 -4.88 -26.86 -18.53
N ASN A 72 -4.00 -25.88 -18.78
CA ASN A 72 -4.02 -24.57 -18.17
C ASN A 72 -3.82 -23.52 -19.26
N SER A 73 -4.44 -22.35 -19.09
CA SER A 73 -4.13 -21.22 -19.97
C SER A 73 -2.70 -20.71 -19.73
N ILE A 74 -2.24 -19.84 -20.62
CA ILE A 74 -1.08 -18.99 -20.34
C ILE A 74 -1.34 -18.11 -19.11
N TRP A 75 -0.26 -17.70 -18.43
CA TRP A 75 -0.32 -16.71 -17.37
C TRP A 75 -0.56 -15.31 -17.96
N ILE A 76 -1.49 -14.57 -17.35
CA ILE A 76 -1.79 -13.18 -17.69
C ILE A 76 -1.39 -12.27 -16.53
N GLY A 77 -0.63 -11.22 -16.84
CA GLY A 77 -0.06 -10.29 -15.87
C GLY A 77 1.16 -9.55 -16.44
N PRO A 78 1.94 -8.86 -15.58
CA PRO A 78 1.65 -8.63 -14.18
C PRO A 78 0.57 -7.56 -14.01
N LYS A 79 -0.30 -7.73 -13.00
CA LYS A 79 -1.13 -6.64 -12.48
C LYS A 79 -0.62 -6.25 -11.11
N THR A 80 -0.34 -4.97 -10.90
CA THR A 80 0.17 -4.46 -9.62
C THR A 80 -0.98 -4.10 -8.68
N PHE A 81 -0.77 -4.31 -7.38
CA PHE A 81 -1.66 -3.83 -6.33
C PHE A 81 -0.86 -3.48 -5.08
N THR A 82 -1.37 -2.55 -4.28
CA THR A 82 -0.80 -2.22 -2.98
C THR A 82 -1.80 -2.58 -1.91
N THR A 83 -1.36 -3.32 -0.89
CA THR A 83 -2.19 -3.68 0.24
C THR A 83 -2.53 -2.46 1.09
N LEU A 84 -3.72 -2.46 1.69
CA LEU A 84 -4.11 -1.40 2.61
C LEU A 84 -3.19 -1.36 3.85
N CYS A 85 -3.07 -0.17 4.43
CA CYS A 85 -2.41 0.02 5.70
C CYS A 85 -3.18 -0.63 6.85
N SER A 86 -2.45 -1.27 7.76
CA SER A 86 -3.04 -1.83 8.98
C SER A 86 -3.14 -0.76 10.06
N VAL A 87 -3.95 -1.04 11.08
CA VAL A 87 -3.90 -0.30 12.35
C VAL A 87 -2.49 -0.44 12.95
N ILE A 88 -1.87 0.67 13.35
CA ILE A 88 -0.52 0.71 13.90
C ILE A 88 -0.60 0.79 15.43
N ASN A 89 0.12 -0.08 16.13
CA ASN A 89 0.18 -0.04 17.60
C ASN A 89 1.13 1.08 18.07
N VAL A 90 0.79 1.75 19.18
CA VAL A 90 1.72 2.67 19.86
C VAL A 90 2.74 1.88 20.72
N PRO A 91 3.99 2.36 20.88
CA PRO A 91 4.53 3.64 20.40
C PRO A 91 4.71 3.68 18.88
N PHE A 92 4.32 4.80 18.27
CA PHE A 92 4.44 5.07 16.85
C PHE A 92 5.26 6.34 16.65
N GLN A 93 6.14 6.32 15.65
CA GLN A 93 6.92 7.47 15.19
C GLN A 93 6.94 7.45 13.67
N GLU A 94 6.73 8.62 13.08
CA GLU A 94 6.92 8.86 11.65
C GLU A 94 7.88 10.05 11.49
N GLY A 95 8.90 9.85 10.66
CA GLY A 95 9.84 10.89 10.24
C GLY A 95 9.59 11.40 8.83
N PHE A 96 8.79 10.68 8.03
CA PHE A 96 8.58 10.88 6.60
C PHE A 96 9.87 10.72 5.79
N ASN A 97 10.79 9.88 6.25
CA ASN A 97 11.98 9.52 5.50
C ASN A 97 11.63 8.70 4.26
N SER A 98 12.44 8.78 3.21
CA SER A 98 12.18 8.09 1.93
C SER A 98 12.09 6.57 2.02
N THR A 99 12.59 6.01 3.12
CA THR A 99 12.58 4.58 3.43
C THR A 99 11.53 4.22 4.48
N SER A 100 10.68 5.17 4.89
CA SER A 100 9.63 4.97 5.88
C SER A 100 8.57 4.03 5.33
N PRO A 101 8.34 2.86 5.98
CA PRO A 101 7.31 1.94 5.54
C PRO A 101 5.89 2.48 5.83
N THR A 102 5.77 3.45 6.73
CA THR A 102 4.49 3.99 7.21
C THR A 102 4.08 5.30 6.54
N GLN A 103 4.98 5.97 5.81
CA GLN A 103 4.68 7.23 5.12
C GLN A 103 3.48 7.10 4.18
N GLN A 104 3.42 6.04 3.38
CA GLN A 104 2.31 5.78 2.45
C GLN A 104 0.95 5.54 3.14
N CYS A 105 0.95 5.35 4.46
CA CYS A 105 -0.26 5.16 5.25
C CYS A 105 -0.86 6.46 5.76
N TRP A 106 -0.21 7.58 5.52
CA TRP A 106 -0.78 8.89 5.73
C TRP A 106 -1.64 9.30 4.55
N THR A 107 -2.72 10.02 4.84
CA THR A 107 -3.66 10.51 3.82
C THR A 107 -3.52 12.01 3.70
N VAL A 108 -3.18 12.49 2.50
CA VAL A 108 -3.27 13.91 2.16
C VAL A 108 -4.69 14.18 1.67
N VAL A 109 -5.35 15.13 2.33
CA VAL A 109 -6.64 15.67 1.89
C VAL A 109 -6.38 17.07 1.36
N ASN A 110 -6.46 17.20 0.03
CA ASN A 110 -6.50 18.49 -0.64
C ASN A 110 -7.95 18.96 -0.71
N ALA A 111 -8.31 19.93 0.12
CA ALA A 111 -9.71 20.28 0.36
C ALA A 111 -10.30 21.17 -0.73
N ASN A 112 -9.50 22.12 -1.19
CA ASN A 112 -9.88 23.15 -2.15
C ASN A 112 -9.49 22.79 -3.60
N GLY A 113 -8.71 21.72 -3.79
CA GLY A 113 -8.26 21.22 -5.09
C GLY A 113 -7.16 22.07 -5.75
N ASP A 114 -6.44 22.88 -4.98
CA ASP A 114 -5.34 23.71 -5.48
C ASP A 114 -4.02 22.92 -5.60
N THR A 115 -2.90 23.62 -5.80
CA THR A 115 -1.57 23.01 -5.88
C THR A 115 -0.83 22.94 -4.54
N ASP A 116 -1.33 23.62 -3.53
CA ASP A 116 -0.65 23.90 -2.26
C ASP A 116 -1.09 22.90 -1.18
N MET A 117 -0.99 21.60 -1.52
CA MET A 117 -1.31 20.48 -0.63
C MET A 117 -0.10 19.98 0.18
N TRP A 118 -0.33 19.11 1.18
CA TRP A 118 0.75 18.47 1.93
C TRP A 118 1.65 17.63 1.03
N ASN A 119 2.96 17.90 1.09
CA ASN A 119 4.03 17.13 0.49
C ASN A 119 4.73 16.31 1.58
N MET A 120 4.73 14.98 1.45
CA MET A 120 5.39 14.08 2.41
C MET A 120 6.84 13.75 2.05
N ASP A 121 7.31 14.21 0.89
CA ASP A 121 8.62 13.90 0.33
C ASP A 121 9.58 15.10 0.37
N TYR A 122 9.37 16.04 1.28
CA TYR A 122 10.11 17.31 1.31
C TYR A 122 11.52 17.14 1.90
N ALA A 123 12.53 17.23 1.04
CA ALA A 123 13.93 16.94 1.41
C ALA A 123 14.69 18.12 2.05
N THR A 124 14.08 19.30 2.18
CA THR A 124 14.79 20.50 2.65
C THR A 124 14.67 20.66 4.16
N ASN A 125 15.81 20.66 4.85
CA ASN A 125 15.94 20.84 6.30
C ASN A 125 15.00 19.94 7.14
N PRO A 126 15.00 18.61 6.92
CA PRO A 126 14.23 17.71 7.76
C PRO A 126 14.77 17.74 9.20
N PHE A 127 13.90 17.51 10.19
CA PHE A 127 14.31 17.45 11.60
C PHE A 127 15.26 16.27 11.86
N GLU A 128 15.00 15.15 11.19
CA GLU A 128 15.80 13.92 11.22
C GLU A 128 15.79 13.27 9.84
N GLY A 129 16.81 12.46 9.54
CA GLY A 129 16.89 11.71 8.28
C GLY A 129 16.96 12.58 7.02
N ASN A 130 16.18 12.25 5.98
CA ASN A 130 16.34 12.80 4.64
C ASN A 130 15.10 13.51 4.05
N GLN A 131 13.92 13.36 4.66
CA GLN A 131 12.67 13.96 4.21
C GLN A 131 11.78 14.33 5.40
N ALA A 132 10.77 15.17 5.15
CA ALA A 132 9.77 15.59 6.12
C ALA A 132 8.43 15.83 5.41
N ALA A 133 7.34 15.85 6.17
CA ALA A 133 6.08 16.41 5.71
C ALA A 133 6.09 17.94 5.78
N MET A 134 5.60 18.59 4.72
CA MET A 134 5.58 20.05 4.55
C MET A 134 4.31 20.47 3.82
N LEU A 135 3.79 21.65 4.18
CA LEU A 135 2.74 22.34 3.46
C LEU A 135 3.28 23.70 3.04
N LEU A 136 3.12 24.08 1.78
CA LEU A 136 3.45 25.43 1.34
C LEU A 136 2.28 26.34 1.71
N THR A 137 2.54 27.34 2.55
CA THR A 137 1.50 28.29 2.99
C THR A 137 1.67 29.69 2.40
N ASP A 138 2.77 29.92 1.69
CA ASP A 138 3.10 31.20 1.07
C ASP A 138 2.37 31.38 -0.26
N PHE A 139 2.06 32.62 -0.60
CA PHE A 139 1.35 33.00 -1.83
C PHE A 139 -0.03 32.34 -2.03
N ASN A 140 -0.52 31.59 -1.05
CA ASN A 140 -1.79 30.86 -1.11
C ASN A 140 -2.99 31.69 -0.58
N ALA A 141 -2.87 33.02 -0.43
CA ALA A 141 -3.94 33.91 0.04
C ALA A 141 -4.67 33.49 1.34
N GLY A 142 -4.03 32.64 2.18
CA GLY A 142 -4.63 32.08 3.39
C GLY A 142 -5.49 30.82 3.19
N ALA A 143 -5.55 30.25 1.98
CA ALA A 143 -6.29 29.04 1.63
C ALA A 143 -5.56 27.74 2.05
N ASN A 144 -5.07 27.69 3.29
CA ASN A 144 -4.38 26.52 3.84
C ASN A 144 -5.38 25.59 4.52
N ASP A 145 -6.32 25.03 3.77
CA ASP A 145 -7.38 24.15 4.26
C ASP A 145 -7.09 22.66 4.05
N ASP A 146 -5.83 22.30 3.80
CA ASP A 146 -5.41 20.92 3.55
C ASP A 146 -4.94 20.20 4.81
N TRP A 147 -5.21 18.89 4.85
CA TRP A 147 -4.92 18.06 6.00
C TRP A 147 -3.98 16.91 5.67
N LEU A 148 -3.09 16.62 6.62
CA LEU A 148 -2.31 15.40 6.65
C LEU A 148 -2.83 14.51 7.78
N ILE A 149 -3.50 13.43 7.42
CA ILE A 149 -4.19 12.54 8.34
C ILE A 149 -3.30 11.32 8.61
N SER A 150 -3.01 11.05 9.88
CA SER A 150 -2.24 9.89 10.29
C SER A 150 -2.96 8.57 9.97
N PRO A 151 -2.22 7.45 9.84
CA PRO A 151 -2.84 6.14 9.89
C PRO A 151 -3.64 5.93 11.18
N THR A 152 -4.53 4.95 11.18
CA THR A 152 -5.26 4.57 12.40
C THR A 152 -4.28 4.01 13.43
N LEU A 153 -4.21 4.63 14.60
CA LEU A 153 -3.36 4.21 15.70
C LEU A 153 -4.18 3.47 16.77
N ASN A 154 -3.73 2.28 17.16
CA ASN A 154 -4.27 1.57 18.32
C ASN A 154 -3.64 2.10 19.62
N LEU A 155 -4.37 3.00 20.29
CA LEU A 155 -3.95 3.59 21.56
C LEU A 155 -4.09 2.63 22.76
N SER A 156 -4.82 1.53 22.61
CA SER A 156 -5.00 0.51 23.67
C SER A 156 -3.91 -0.55 23.71
N ALA A 157 -3.06 -0.63 22.67
CA ALA A 157 -2.01 -1.64 22.57
C ALA A 157 -1.03 -1.63 23.75
N THR A 158 -0.81 -0.46 24.35
CA THR A 158 0.01 -0.30 25.56
C THR A 158 -0.87 0.32 26.65
N PRO A 159 -0.90 -0.18 27.89
CA PRO A 159 -1.63 0.47 28.99
C PRO A 159 -1.08 1.87 29.35
N GLY A 160 -1.86 2.67 30.09
CA GLY A 160 -1.42 3.95 30.66
C GLY A 160 -1.64 5.19 29.78
N PRO A 161 -1.25 6.38 30.25
CA PRO A 161 -1.44 7.64 29.52
C PRO A 161 -0.63 7.66 28.22
N LYS A 162 -1.13 8.38 27.22
CA LYS A 162 -0.47 8.57 25.93
C LYS A 162 -0.07 10.04 25.76
N ARG A 163 1.03 10.27 25.05
CA ARG A 163 1.53 11.62 24.74
C ARG A 163 1.85 11.68 23.26
N LEU A 164 1.26 12.66 22.58
CA LEU A 164 1.65 13.05 21.22
C LEU A 164 2.78 14.07 21.31
N LYS A 165 3.78 13.92 20.44
CA LYS A 165 4.85 14.90 20.22
C LYS A 165 5.04 15.05 18.71
N PHE A 166 5.31 16.26 18.27
CA PHE A 166 5.72 16.54 16.90
C PHE A 166 6.77 17.65 16.91
N HIS A 167 7.63 17.63 15.90
CA HIS A 167 8.55 18.71 15.59
C HIS A 167 7.99 19.44 14.38
N TYR A 168 7.98 20.77 14.42
CA TYR A 168 7.58 21.59 13.29
C TYR A 168 8.56 22.74 13.13
N ARG A 169 8.62 23.28 11.92
CA ARG A 169 9.42 24.44 11.56
C ARG A 169 8.63 25.29 10.60
N VAL A 170 8.69 26.60 10.80
CA VAL A 170 8.21 27.59 9.84
C VAL A 170 9.42 28.11 9.09
N GLN A 171 9.32 28.22 7.77
CA GLN A 171 10.36 28.75 6.90
C GLN A 171 9.75 29.87 6.07
N SER A 172 10.48 30.99 5.94
CA SER A 172 10.20 32.11 5.04
C SER A 172 11.31 32.25 4.03
#